data_AF-A0A947ACK3-F1
#
_entry.id   AF-A0A947ACK3-F1
#
_cell.length_a   1.000
_cell.length_b   1.000
_cell.length_c   1.000
_cell.angle_alpha   90.00
_cell.angle_beta   90.00
_cell.angle_gamma   90.00
#
_symmetry.space_group_name_H-M   'P 1'
#
loop_
_entity.id
_entity.type
_entity.pdbx_description
1 polymer ?
#
loop_
_entity_poly.entity_id
_entity_poly.type
_entity_poly.pdbx_seq_one_letter_code
_entity_poly.pdbx_strand_id
1 'polypeptide(L)' 'VKVVHKSKILPGVTQVTHGWQESNINLLTHDDRNDPIDGFPLMKSVEIKIIPKQGGSHNH' A
#
# COMPACT_ATOMS: atom_id res chain seq x y z
N VAL A 1 8.64 7.94 -5.78
CA VAL A 1 8.49 7.54 -4.36
C VAL A 1 9.58 8.23 -3.56
N LYS A 2 9.24 9.03 -2.55
CA LYS A 2 10.21 9.75 -1.70
C LYS A 2 10.35 9.00 -0.38
N VAL A 3 11.55 8.51 -0.07
CA VAL A 3 11.82 7.84 1.21
C VAL A 3 11.98 8.91 2.29
N VAL A 4 11.05 8.96 3.25
CA VAL A 4 10.99 10.02 4.27
C VAL A 4 11.65 9.67 5.60
N HIS A 5 12.05 8.41 5.83
CA HIS A 5 12.79 7.97 7.02
C HIS A 5 13.49 6.62 6.79
N LYS A 6 14.65 6.37 7.44
CA LYS A 6 15.26 5.02 7.53
C LYS A 6 14.51 4.19 8.58
N SER A 7 13.22 3.95 8.38
CA SER A 7 12.51 2.92 9.14
C SER A 7 13.12 1.56 8.82
N LYS A 8 13.25 0.68 9.82
CA LYS A 8 13.73 -0.70 9.64
C LYS A 8 12.63 -1.54 8.95
N ILE A 9 12.36 -1.24 7.68
CA ILE A 9 11.49 -2.07 6.84
C ILE A 9 12.30 -3.31 6.47
N LEU A 10 11.77 -4.49 6.78
CA LEU A 10 12.42 -5.76 6.46
C LEU A 10 12.47 -5.95 4.93
N PRO A 11 13.52 -6.61 4.39
CA PRO A 11 13.53 -7.01 2.99
C PRO A 11 12.27 -7.80 2.62
N GLY A 12 11.68 -7.48 1.46
CA GLY A 12 10.43 -8.08 1.00
C GLY A 12 9.15 -7.45 1.57
N VAL A 13 9.26 -6.48 2.47
CA VAL A 13 8.10 -5.75 3.03
C VAL A 13 8.10 -4.31 2.51
N THR A 14 6.91 -3.75 2.33
CA THR A 14 6.72 -2.31 2.11
C THR A 14 5.65 -1.81 3.04
N GLN A 15 5.88 -0.63 3.63
CA GLN A 15 4.88 0.08 4.42
C GLN A 15 4.39 1.29 3.61
N VAL A 16 3.07 1.40 3.44
CA VAL A 16 2.44 2.54 2.75
C VAL A 16 1.47 3.20 3.71
N THR A 17 1.62 4.51 3.91
CA THR A 17 0.66 5.31 4.68
C THR A 17 -0.56 5.62 3.81
N HIS A 18 -1.75 5.59 4.40
CA HIS A 18 -2.99 6.02 3.73
C HIS A 18 -3.12 7.54 3.75
N GLY A 19 -4.18 8.07 3.10
CA GLY A 19 -4.55 9.49 3.18
C GLY A 19 -4.10 10.38 2.01
N TRP A 20 -3.57 9.80 0.92
CA TRP A 20 -3.20 10.54 -0.28
C TRP A 20 -4.43 10.78 -1.17
N GLN A 21 -4.63 12.02 -1.63
CA GLN A 21 -5.77 12.35 -2.50
C GLN A 21 -5.66 11.68 -3.87
N GLU A 22 -4.43 11.55 -4.38
CA GLU A 22 -4.16 11.06 -5.74
C GLU A 22 -4.01 9.53 -5.79
N SER A 23 -4.03 8.84 -4.64
CA SER A 23 -3.77 7.40 -4.57
C SER A 23 -4.40 6.77 -3.32
N ASN A 24 -5.52 6.09 -3.53
CA ASN A 24 -6.25 5.40 -2.46
C ASN A 24 -5.69 4.00 -2.22
N ILE A 25 -5.01 3.80 -1.09
CA ILE A 25 -4.39 2.51 -0.73
C ILE A 25 -5.41 1.43 -0.38
N ASN A 26 -6.63 1.83 0.03
CA ASN A 26 -7.67 0.88 0.44
C ASN A 26 -8.14 0.01 -0.74
N LEU A 27 -7.91 0.44 -1.98
CA LEU A 27 -8.17 -0.37 -3.17
C LEU A 27 -7.31 -1.64 -3.25
N LEU A 28 -6.21 -1.71 -2.50
CA LEU A 28 -5.34 -2.89 -2.43
C LEU A 28 -5.72 -3.84 -1.28
N THR A 29 -6.60 -3.41 -0.37
CA THR A 29 -7.03 -4.21 0.78
C THR A 29 -8.36 -4.89 0.51
N HIS A 30 -8.61 -6.01 1.18
CA HIS A 30 -9.88 -6.73 1.06
C HIS A 30 -10.97 -6.07 1.91
N ASP A 31 -12.10 -5.72 1.29
CA ASP A 31 -13.26 -5.14 1.99
C ASP A 31 -14.17 -6.22 2.60
N ASP A 32 -14.00 -7.48 2.20
CA ASP A 32 -14.88 -8.61 2.53
C ASP A 32 -14.30 -9.56 3.59
N ARG A 33 -13.11 -9.26 4.12
CA ARG A 33 -12.41 -10.08 5.12
C ARG A 33 -12.23 -9.31 6.41
N ASN A 34 -13.21 -9.47 7.29
CA ASN A 34 -13.18 -8.93 8.64
C ASN A 34 -12.86 -10.03 9.65
N ASP A 35 -12.26 -9.64 10.77
CA ASP A 35 -12.09 -10.51 11.91
C ASP A 35 -13.48 -10.97 12.40
N PRO A 36 -13.73 -12.29 12.54
CA PRO A 36 -15.04 -12.81 12.91
C PRO A 36 -15.43 -12.52 14.38
N ILE A 37 -14.48 -12.05 15.21
CA ILE A 37 -14.69 -11.74 16.63
C ILE A 37 -15.19 -10.31 16.79
N ASP A 38 -14.55 -9.34 16.13
CA ASP A 38 -14.81 -7.91 16.36
C ASP A 38 -15.21 -7.11 15.10
N GLY A 39 -15.17 -7.73 13.93
CA GLY A 39 -15.55 -7.11 12.66
C GLY A 39 -14.55 -6.08 12.13
N PHE A 40 -13.39 -5.91 12.76
CA PHE A 40 -12.35 -5.04 12.21
C PHE A 40 -11.79 -5.64 10.90
N PRO A 41 -11.45 -4.80 9.92
CA PRO A 41 -10.74 -5.28 8.73
C PRO A 41 -9.48 -6.03 9.14
N LEU A 42 -9.15 -7.13 8.45
CA LEU A 42 -7.88 -7.85 8.58
C LEU A 42 -6.71 -7.01 8.02
N MET A 43 -6.51 -5.83 8.60
CA MET A 43 -5.47 -4.88 8.25
C MET A 43 -4.16 -5.32 8.89
N LYS A 44 -3.46 -6.30 8.32
CA LYS A 44 -2.07 -6.54 8.72
C LYS A 44 -1.10 -6.69 7.56
N SER A 45 -1.47 -7.30 6.44
CA SER A 45 -0.60 -7.39 5.27
C SER A 45 -1.37 -7.97 4.10
N VAL A 46 -1.13 -7.45 2.90
CA VAL A 46 -1.60 -8.07 1.65
C VAL A 46 -0.39 -8.37 0.78
N GLU A 47 -0.41 -9.50 0.09
CA GLU A 47 0.61 -9.82 -0.89
C GLU A 47 0.37 -8.96 -2.14
N ILE A 48 1.41 -8.29 -2.61
CA ILE A 48 1.34 -7.39 -3.76
C ILE A 48 2.55 -7.55 -4.65
N LYS A 49 2.38 -7.21 -5.93
CA LYS A 49 3.47 -7.15 -6.90
C LYS A 49 3.86 -5.70 -7.17
N ILE A 50 5.11 -5.34 -6.88
CA ILE A 50 5.66 -4.03 -7.23
C ILE A 50 6.20 -4.08 -8.65
N ILE A 51 5.73 -3.19 -9.51
CA ILE A 51 6.25 -3.01 -10.87
C ILE A 51 6.78 -1.57 -11.02
N PRO A 52 7.92 -1.36 -11.72
CA PRO A 52 8.35 -0.01 -12.07
C PRO A 52 7.25 0.68 -12.88
N LYS A 53 6.94 1.92 -12.53
CA LYS A 53 6.06 2.75 -13.36
C LYS A 53 6.74 2.92 -14.71
N GLN A 54 6.11 2.46 -15.79
CA GLN A 54 6.60 2.75 -17.14
C GLN A 54 6.63 4.28 -17.31
N GLY A 55 7.73 4.80 -17.84
CA GLY A 55 7.95 6.23 -17.98
C GLY A 55 6.76 6.88 -18.67
N GLY A 56 6.07 7.77 -17.96
CA GLY A 56 5.06 8.63 -18.59
C GLY A 56 5.79 9.51 -19.59
N SER A 57 5.32 9.52 -20.85
CA SER A 57 5.76 10.50 -21.83
C SER A 57 5.42 11.88 -21.26
N HIS A 58 6.42 12.59 -20.75
CA HIS A 58 6.33 14.01 -20.45
C HIS A 58 6.24 14.76 -21.77
N ASN A 59 5.03 14.94 -22.30
CA ASN A 59 4.79 16.01 -23.26
C ASN A 59 4.45 17.27 -22.45
N HIS A 60 5.23 18.31 -22.69
CA HIS A 60 5.11 19.66 -22.15
C HIS A 60 3.70 20.23 -22.35
#